data_AF-A0A955SH96-F1
#
_entry.id   AF-A0A955SH96-F1
#
_cell.length_a   1.000
_cell.length_b   1.000
_cell.length_c   1.000
_cell.angle_alpha   90.00
_cell.angle_beta   90.00
_cell.angle_gamma   90.00
#
_symmetry.space_group_name_H-M   'P 1'
#
loop_
_entity.id
_entity.type
_entity.pdbx_description
1 polymer ?
#
loop_
_entity_poly.entity_id
_entity_poly.type
_entity_poly.pdbx_seq_one_letter_code
_entity_poly.pdbx_strand_id
1 'polypeptide(L)'
;LLPNMFQNVNLYPFHPEFFTSVFPERFAGQDTLALILRDSPRDYFAGAIFEFRTVDGGTVYGFDSVADYLDTSELLTQEEVAQLYDILSQNFQLRPFAYAPVHPLAVEVASNWEDASFPVYLPGATIEKTYEALTVGTNYGRVRLLTVPELAEANANGTISWQDILVLDVTPFDIEGVQAAVITGSPQGELSHVALRTARRGTPNAFIANPHEVFAPYENQLIRLTLDENEYSIDPNVTLQQAQAWWDENRPSVPNPLPPNLEYTEFDNVLDMNISDSSDLVGKFGGKVAGLARMYSFLPAENQIPAFGIPFHYYHEFMTANTLTIREGEDFVTVTFQEYLESLLEDPVFQGDPEYRASRLEGFRNIIENRSVVDPNLVTALISRIEQVYGSTSTMVRFRSSSNSEDALIFNGAGLYDSTSVCPEDTLDGDELGPSHCFSGQDDERTIERALRKVWASLWNFRA
;
A
#
# COMPACT_ATOMS: atom_id res chain seq x y z
N LEU A 1 21.43 -34.15 6.84
CA LEU A 1 20.50 -33.41 5.97
C LEU A 1 19.16 -34.13 5.95
N LEU A 2 18.05 -33.42 5.73
CA LEU A 2 16.74 -34.08 5.58
C LEU A 2 16.72 -34.93 4.28
N PRO A 3 15.92 -36.00 4.19
CA PRO A 3 15.71 -36.70 2.92
C PRO A 3 14.90 -35.82 1.95
N ASN A 4 14.71 -36.28 0.71
CA ASN A 4 13.76 -35.65 -0.21
C ASN A 4 12.34 -35.70 0.39
N MET A 5 11.65 -34.56 0.41
CA MET A 5 10.33 -34.40 1.02
C MET A 5 9.37 -33.77 0.01
N PHE A 6 8.13 -34.25 -0.02
CA PHE A 6 7.04 -33.60 -0.75
C PHE A 6 6.12 -32.89 0.24
N GLN A 7 6.06 -31.57 0.14
CA GLN A 7 5.21 -30.74 0.98
C GLN A 7 3.75 -30.89 0.58
N ASN A 8 2.87 -31.11 1.56
CA ASN A 8 1.44 -31.00 1.34
C ASN A 8 1.03 -29.53 1.34
N VAL A 9 0.94 -28.95 0.15
CA VAL A 9 0.65 -27.52 -0.05
C VAL A 9 -0.71 -27.07 0.49
N ASN A 10 -1.65 -28.00 0.73
CA ASN A 10 -2.94 -27.67 1.35
C ASN A 10 -2.84 -27.49 2.87
N LEU A 11 -1.82 -28.08 3.51
CA LEU A 11 -1.60 -27.96 4.95
C LEU A 11 -0.54 -26.91 5.28
N TYR A 12 0.45 -26.76 4.40
CA TYR A 12 1.52 -25.79 4.54
C TYR A 12 1.66 -25.09 3.19
N PRO A 13 1.13 -23.87 3.02
CA PRO A 13 1.25 -23.15 1.75
C PRO A 13 2.68 -22.71 1.41
N PHE A 14 3.55 -22.50 2.41
CA PHE A 14 4.90 -21.95 2.21
C PHE A 14 6.00 -22.89 2.75
N HIS A 15 7.16 -22.95 2.07
CA HIS A 15 8.29 -23.79 2.50
C HIS A 15 8.82 -23.45 3.92
N PRO A 16 9.00 -22.16 4.30
CA PRO A 16 9.40 -21.78 5.67
C PRO A 16 8.46 -22.32 6.75
N GLU A 17 7.15 -22.27 6.49
CA GLU A 17 6.13 -22.75 7.41
C GLU A 17 6.19 -24.27 7.56
N PHE A 18 6.38 -25.00 6.45
CA PHE A 18 6.58 -26.45 6.48
C PHE A 18 7.81 -26.84 7.30
N PHE A 19 8.97 -26.20 7.06
CA PHE A 19 10.20 -26.52 7.80
C PHE A 19 10.08 -26.27 9.30
N THR A 20 9.55 -25.11 9.70
CA THR A 20 9.42 -24.72 11.11
C THR A 20 8.34 -25.51 11.84
N SER A 21 7.24 -25.86 11.17
CA SER A 21 6.12 -26.60 11.78
C SER A 21 6.39 -28.10 11.91
N VAL A 22 7.03 -28.71 10.90
CA VAL A 22 7.25 -30.16 10.86
C VAL A 22 8.57 -30.55 11.53
N PHE A 23 9.58 -29.67 11.49
CA PHE A 23 10.90 -29.92 12.05
C PHE A 23 11.37 -28.79 12.98
N PRO A 24 10.59 -28.43 14.02
CA PRO A 24 10.86 -27.28 14.89
C PRO A 24 12.21 -27.37 15.58
N GLU A 25 12.61 -28.57 16.02
CA GLU A 25 13.91 -28.83 16.68
C GLU A 25 15.13 -28.43 15.83
N ARG A 26 14.94 -28.29 14.51
CA ARG A 26 16.00 -27.97 13.56
C ARG A 26 15.91 -26.57 13.00
N PHE A 27 14.71 -26.06 12.74
CA PHE A 27 14.52 -24.80 12.02
C PHE A 27 13.88 -23.68 12.85
N ALA A 28 13.43 -23.95 14.08
CA ALA A 28 12.91 -22.88 14.95
C ALA A 28 14.01 -21.84 15.23
N GLY A 29 13.72 -20.57 14.96
CA GLY A 29 14.65 -19.46 15.16
C GLY A 29 15.74 -19.31 14.09
N GLN A 30 15.70 -20.09 13.00
CA GLN A 30 16.59 -19.91 11.85
C GLN A 30 15.91 -19.15 10.71
N ASP A 31 16.70 -18.41 9.94
CA ASP A 31 16.25 -17.84 8.68
C ASP A 31 16.20 -18.94 7.61
N THR A 32 15.08 -19.64 7.57
CA THR A 32 14.84 -20.74 6.61
C THR A 32 14.85 -20.27 5.15
N LEU A 33 14.60 -18.99 4.87
CA LEU A 33 14.68 -18.47 3.51
C LEU A 33 16.14 -18.32 3.09
N ALA A 34 17.01 -17.79 3.96
CA ALA A 34 18.44 -17.71 3.67
C ALA A 34 19.07 -19.09 3.36
N LEU A 35 18.62 -20.15 4.05
CA LEU A 35 19.11 -21.53 3.84
C LEU A 35 18.74 -22.14 2.48
N ILE A 36 17.80 -21.53 1.75
CA ILE A 36 17.28 -22.03 0.47
C ILE A 36 17.67 -21.08 -0.67
N LEU A 37 17.59 -19.77 -0.43
CA LEU A 37 17.76 -18.75 -1.48
C LEU A 37 19.23 -18.44 -1.79
N ARG A 38 20.15 -18.53 -0.82
CA ARG A 38 21.55 -18.08 -0.97
C ARG A 38 22.55 -19.22 -0.90
N ASP A 39 23.45 -19.29 -1.88
CA ASP A 39 24.53 -20.25 -2.15
C ASP A 39 25.44 -20.47 -0.92
N SER A 40 25.66 -19.44 -0.11
CA SER A 40 26.24 -19.58 1.23
C SER A 40 25.33 -18.97 2.30
N PRO A 41 24.65 -19.78 3.14
CA PRO A 41 24.78 -21.23 3.34
C PRO A 41 23.63 -22.04 2.71
N ARG A 42 23.63 -22.31 1.38
CA ARG A 42 22.58 -23.14 0.77
C ARG A 42 22.75 -24.59 1.19
N ASP A 43 22.01 -24.99 2.22
CA ASP A 43 21.98 -26.37 2.71
C ASP A 43 20.80 -27.17 2.13
N TYR A 44 19.81 -26.48 1.54
CA TYR A 44 18.59 -27.08 1.02
C TYR A 44 18.15 -26.42 -0.29
N PHE A 45 17.49 -27.20 -1.13
CA PHE A 45 16.73 -26.70 -2.27
C PHE A 45 15.24 -26.87 -1.98
N ALA A 46 14.45 -25.87 -2.32
CA ALA A 46 13.00 -25.92 -2.23
C ALA A 46 12.39 -25.30 -3.49
N GLY A 47 11.25 -25.84 -3.91
CA GLY A 47 10.56 -25.34 -5.07
C GLY A 47 9.35 -26.20 -5.40
N ALA A 48 8.93 -26.12 -6.66
CA ALA A 48 7.69 -26.72 -7.11
C ALA A 48 7.94 -27.80 -8.16
N ILE A 49 7.10 -28.84 -8.12
CA ILE A 49 6.88 -29.75 -9.23
C ILE A 49 5.47 -29.49 -9.74
N PHE A 50 5.32 -29.34 -11.05
CA PHE A 50 4.04 -28.98 -11.67
C PHE A 50 3.84 -29.69 -13.01
N GLU A 51 2.59 -29.76 -13.44
CA GLU A 51 2.19 -30.28 -14.75
C GLU A 51 1.89 -29.10 -15.68
N PHE A 52 2.38 -29.16 -16.92
CA PHE A 52 2.03 -28.19 -17.96
C PHE A 52 1.83 -28.87 -19.32
N ARG A 53 1.16 -28.16 -20.23
CA ARG A 53 0.95 -28.62 -21.61
C ARG A 53 1.87 -27.92 -22.59
N THR A 54 2.44 -28.69 -23.50
CA THR A 54 3.25 -28.18 -24.61
C THR A 54 2.37 -27.66 -25.75
N VAL A 55 2.95 -26.88 -26.67
CA VAL A 55 2.23 -26.27 -27.80
C VAL A 55 1.57 -27.31 -28.71
N ASP A 56 2.17 -28.50 -28.82
CA ASP A 56 1.63 -29.67 -29.54
C ASP A 56 0.63 -30.50 -28.73
N GLY A 57 0.27 -30.04 -27.52
CA GLY A 57 -0.76 -30.65 -26.67
C GLY A 57 -0.28 -31.82 -25.82
N GLY A 58 1.04 -32.08 -25.76
CA GLY A 58 1.64 -33.05 -24.86
C GLY A 58 1.63 -32.60 -23.41
N THR A 59 1.59 -33.55 -22.47
CA THR A 59 1.76 -33.28 -21.04
C THR A 59 3.24 -33.42 -20.69
N VAL A 60 3.80 -32.44 -19.98
CA VAL A 60 5.15 -32.47 -19.40
C VAL A 60 5.05 -32.14 -17.91
N TYR A 61 5.90 -32.79 -17.13
CA TYR A 61 6.08 -32.48 -15.72
C TYR A 61 7.37 -31.66 -15.55
N GLY A 62 7.25 -30.49 -14.96
CA GLY A 62 8.35 -29.57 -14.71
C GLY A 62 8.74 -29.55 -13.24
N PHE A 63 10.00 -29.22 -12.96
CA PHE A 63 10.39 -28.75 -11.65
C PHE A 63 11.17 -27.44 -11.76
N ASP A 64 11.06 -26.63 -10.71
CA ASP A 64 11.86 -25.43 -10.48
C ASP A 64 12.28 -25.35 -9.01
N SER A 65 13.34 -24.61 -8.72
CA SER A 65 13.82 -24.33 -7.36
C SER A 65 13.88 -22.82 -7.17
N VAL A 66 13.52 -22.35 -5.98
CA VAL A 66 13.67 -20.94 -5.62
C VAL A 66 15.16 -20.58 -5.46
N ALA A 67 15.48 -19.34 -5.80
CA ALA A 67 16.80 -18.72 -5.67
C ALA A 67 16.62 -17.24 -5.30
N ASP A 68 17.68 -16.57 -4.84
CA ASP A 68 17.67 -15.12 -4.68
C ASP A 68 17.80 -14.44 -6.05
N TYR A 69 16.67 -14.08 -6.65
CA TYR A 69 16.63 -13.47 -7.99
C TYR A 69 17.09 -12.01 -8.03
N LEU A 70 17.45 -11.41 -6.89
CA LEU A 70 18.02 -10.06 -6.82
C LEU A 70 19.54 -10.07 -7.01
N ASP A 71 20.18 -11.22 -6.87
CA ASP A 71 21.62 -11.41 -7.06
C ASP A 71 21.85 -12.54 -8.06
N THR A 72 22.38 -12.20 -9.25
CA THR A 72 22.59 -13.19 -10.31
C THR A 72 23.63 -14.26 -9.95
N SER A 73 24.49 -14.01 -8.96
CA SER A 73 25.42 -15.02 -8.46
C SER A 73 24.75 -16.12 -7.64
N GLU A 74 23.51 -15.89 -7.19
CA GLU A 74 22.73 -16.81 -6.37
C GLU A 74 21.82 -17.73 -7.22
N LEU A 75 21.76 -17.54 -8.54
CA LEU A 75 20.97 -18.38 -9.45
C LEU A 75 21.56 -19.80 -9.53
N LEU A 76 20.69 -20.79 -9.69
CA LEU A 76 21.13 -22.19 -9.77
C LEU A 76 22.05 -22.41 -10.98
N THR A 77 23.15 -23.10 -10.73
CA THR A 77 24.08 -23.57 -11.74
C THR A 77 23.58 -24.84 -12.43
N GLN A 78 24.09 -25.12 -13.63
CA GLN A 78 23.77 -26.35 -14.37
C GLN A 78 24.11 -27.63 -13.56
N GLU A 79 25.18 -27.58 -12.74
CA GLU A 79 25.59 -28.69 -11.89
C GLU A 79 24.60 -28.93 -10.73
N GLU A 80 24.14 -27.88 -10.05
CA GLU A 80 23.13 -27.99 -9.00
C GLU A 80 21.80 -28.54 -9.56
N VAL A 81 21.36 -28.06 -10.72
CA VAL A 81 20.14 -28.56 -11.35
C VAL A 81 20.28 -30.02 -11.79
N ALA A 82 21.46 -30.45 -12.26
CA ALA A 82 21.72 -31.86 -12.56
C ALA A 82 21.55 -32.74 -11.30
N GLN A 83 22.12 -32.31 -10.18
CA GLN A 83 22.00 -33.02 -8.90
C GLN A 83 20.53 -33.08 -8.44
N LEU A 84 19.79 -31.98 -8.55
CA LEU A 84 18.36 -31.94 -8.23
C LEU A 84 17.55 -32.87 -9.13
N TYR A 85 17.79 -32.83 -10.44
CA TYR A 85 17.10 -33.70 -11.38
C TYR A 85 17.31 -35.18 -11.04
N ASP A 86 18.54 -35.58 -10.68
CA ASP A 86 18.85 -36.95 -10.28
C ASP A 86 18.12 -37.36 -9.00
N ILE A 87 18.13 -36.51 -7.97
CA ILE A 87 17.46 -36.76 -6.68
C ILE A 87 15.93 -36.85 -6.86
N LEU A 88 15.36 -35.93 -7.62
CA LEU A 88 13.93 -35.89 -7.89
C LEU A 88 13.51 -37.07 -8.77
N SER A 89 14.29 -37.43 -9.78
CA SER A 89 14.00 -38.54 -10.70
C SER A 89 13.97 -39.91 -10.02
N GLN A 90 14.68 -40.08 -8.89
CA GLN A 90 14.60 -41.30 -8.08
C GLN A 90 13.22 -41.48 -7.41
N ASN A 91 12.55 -40.38 -7.08
CA ASN A 91 11.31 -40.38 -6.29
C ASN A 91 10.06 -39.99 -7.11
N PHE A 92 10.22 -39.26 -8.21
CA PHE A 92 9.17 -38.81 -9.11
C PHE A 92 9.28 -39.53 -10.45
N GLN A 93 8.29 -40.39 -10.76
CA GLN A 93 8.36 -41.34 -11.88
C GLN A 93 7.57 -40.93 -13.13
N LEU A 94 6.81 -39.83 -13.07
CA LEU A 94 6.04 -39.35 -14.23
C LEU A 94 6.98 -38.74 -15.28
N ARG A 95 6.69 -38.97 -16.57
CA ARG A 95 7.53 -38.56 -17.70
C ARG A 95 6.67 -38.01 -18.85
N PRO A 96 7.21 -37.10 -19.68
CA PRO A 96 8.54 -36.47 -19.58
C PRO A 96 8.68 -35.58 -18.33
N PHE A 97 9.86 -35.59 -17.72
CA PHE A 97 10.21 -34.77 -16.56
C PHE A 97 11.43 -33.91 -16.90
N ALA A 98 11.34 -32.61 -16.67
CA ALA A 98 12.34 -31.65 -17.11
C ALA A 98 12.53 -30.52 -16.09
N TYR A 99 13.71 -29.90 -16.09
CA TYR A 99 13.89 -28.61 -15.46
C TYR A 99 13.12 -27.56 -16.25
N ALA A 100 12.22 -26.83 -15.59
CA ALA A 100 11.33 -25.87 -16.22
C ALA A 100 11.27 -24.59 -15.39
N PRO A 101 12.29 -23.73 -15.47
CA PRO A 101 12.31 -22.48 -14.71
C PRO A 101 11.18 -21.55 -15.18
N VAL A 102 10.53 -20.90 -14.22
CA VAL A 102 9.46 -19.92 -14.51
C VAL A 102 9.92 -18.48 -14.35
N HIS A 103 11.00 -18.24 -13.60
CA HIS A 103 11.53 -16.90 -13.41
C HIS A 103 12.39 -16.46 -14.62
N PRO A 104 12.22 -15.23 -15.17
CA PRO A 104 12.94 -14.78 -16.36
C PRO A 104 14.46 -14.93 -16.30
N LEU A 105 15.09 -14.54 -15.18
CA LEU A 105 16.55 -14.66 -15.01
C LEU A 105 17.03 -16.13 -15.00
N ALA A 106 16.26 -17.06 -14.40
CA ALA A 106 16.61 -18.47 -14.41
C ALA A 106 16.43 -19.09 -15.81
N VAL A 107 15.41 -18.65 -16.56
CA VAL A 107 15.21 -19.02 -17.97
C VAL A 107 16.40 -18.55 -18.81
N GLU A 108 16.87 -17.31 -18.62
CA GLU A 108 18.03 -16.76 -19.31
C GLU A 108 19.31 -17.55 -19.00
N VAL A 109 19.62 -17.80 -17.72
CA VAL A 109 20.78 -18.62 -17.34
C VAL A 109 20.69 -20.01 -17.96
N ALA A 110 19.54 -20.69 -17.86
CA ALA A 110 19.35 -22.04 -18.39
C ALA A 110 19.40 -22.09 -19.92
N SER A 111 19.04 -21.01 -20.62
CA SER A 111 19.16 -20.90 -22.08
C SER A 111 20.59 -20.87 -22.59
N ASN A 112 21.53 -20.48 -21.73
CA ASN A 112 22.96 -20.44 -22.04
C ASN A 112 23.69 -21.75 -21.72
N TRP A 113 23.00 -22.76 -21.16
CA TRP A 113 23.60 -24.05 -20.88
C TRP A 113 23.79 -24.86 -22.15
N GLU A 114 25.05 -25.19 -22.44
CA GLU A 114 25.41 -26.13 -23.49
C GLU A 114 25.35 -27.57 -22.92
N ASP A 115 24.77 -28.50 -23.68
CA ASP A 115 24.78 -29.95 -23.39
C ASP A 115 24.31 -30.36 -21.97
N ALA A 116 23.16 -29.84 -21.52
CA ALA A 116 22.55 -30.29 -20.27
C ALA A 116 22.31 -31.82 -20.24
N SER A 117 22.78 -32.48 -19.19
CA SER A 117 22.63 -33.93 -18.98
C SER A 117 21.20 -34.36 -18.63
N PHE A 118 20.29 -33.39 -18.49
CA PHE A 118 18.89 -33.54 -18.13
C PHE A 118 18.01 -32.75 -19.10
N PRO A 119 16.73 -33.14 -19.30
CA PRO A 119 15.82 -32.37 -20.14
C PRO A 119 15.56 -30.98 -19.55
N VAL A 120 15.67 -29.94 -20.39
CA VAL A 120 15.31 -28.57 -20.04
C VAL A 120 14.13 -28.16 -20.91
N TYR A 121 13.06 -27.67 -20.28
CA TYR A 121 11.93 -27.08 -20.95
C TYR A 121 11.86 -25.61 -20.60
N LEU A 122 12.35 -24.77 -21.52
CA LEU A 122 12.18 -23.33 -21.40
C LEU A 122 10.82 -22.93 -22.00
N PRO A 123 10.11 -21.97 -21.39
CA PRO A 123 8.99 -21.33 -22.06
C PRO A 123 9.44 -20.92 -23.47
N GLY A 124 8.79 -21.46 -24.50
CA GLY A 124 9.20 -21.21 -25.89
C GLY A 124 9.26 -19.71 -26.13
N ALA A 125 10.35 -19.24 -26.77
CA ALA A 125 10.71 -17.84 -26.98
C ALA A 125 9.56 -16.89 -26.65
N THR A 126 9.48 -16.49 -25.39
CA THR A 126 8.58 -15.41 -24.99
C THR A 126 8.94 -14.28 -25.94
N ILE A 127 8.00 -13.83 -26.77
CA ILE A 127 8.12 -12.49 -27.34
C ILE A 127 8.34 -11.64 -26.09
N GLU A 128 9.55 -11.11 -25.90
CA GLU A 128 9.79 -10.18 -24.79
C GLU A 128 8.69 -9.16 -24.93
N LYS A 129 7.72 -9.21 -24.01
CA LYS A 129 6.67 -8.21 -23.99
C LYS A 129 7.43 -6.91 -23.79
N THR A 130 7.46 -6.06 -24.80
CA THR A 130 8.04 -4.73 -24.67
C THR A 130 7.01 -3.75 -24.12
N TYR A 131 5.75 -4.17 -24.07
CA TYR A 131 4.60 -3.40 -23.64
C TYR A 131 3.50 -4.28 -23.06
N GLU A 132 2.90 -3.84 -21.96
CA GLU A 132 1.67 -4.39 -21.41
C GLU A 132 0.86 -3.28 -20.73
N ALA A 133 -0.33 -2.98 -21.27
CA ALA A 133 -1.26 -2.04 -20.65
C ALA A 133 -2.03 -2.73 -19.53
N LEU A 134 -2.00 -2.17 -18.32
CA LEU A 134 -2.86 -2.60 -17.21
C LEU A 134 -4.10 -1.71 -17.08
N THR A 135 -3.90 -0.40 -17.30
CA THR A 135 -4.99 0.58 -17.36
C THR A 135 -4.80 1.41 -18.61
N VAL A 136 -5.68 1.25 -19.59
CA VAL A 136 -5.68 2.04 -20.83
C VAL A 136 -6.21 3.45 -20.57
N GLY A 137 -5.82 4.41 -21.41
CA GLY A 137 -6.31 5.78 -21.34
C GLY A 137 -5.32 6.81 -21.87
N THR A 138 -5.81 8.04 -21.98
CA THR A 138 -5.02 9.20 -22.38
C THR A 138 -4.87 10.15 -21.20
N ASN A 139 -3.70 10.74 -21.01
CA ASN A 139 -3.52 11.85 -20.09
C ASN A 139 -2.38 12.79 -20.55
N TYR A 140 -2.40 14.00 -20.01
CA TYR A 140 -1.33 14.99 -20.15
C TYR A 140 -0.53 15.07 -18.86
N GLY A 141 0.79 15.13 -18.96
CA GLY A 141 1.63 15.35 -17.78
C GLY A 141 3.10 15.56 -18.10
N ARG A 142 3.85 16.02 -17.10
CA ARG A 142 5.31 16.18 -17.18
C ARG A 142 5.99 14.85 -16.88
N VAL A 143 6.93 14.45 -17.72
CA VAL A 143 7.65 13.18 -17.51
C VAL A 143 8.64 13.32 -16.36
N ARG A 144 8.57 12.38 -15.41
CA ARG A 144 9.49 12.25 -14.28
C ARG A 144 10.12 10.86 -14.31
N LEU A 145 11.40 10.80 -14.66
CA LEU A 145 12.18 9.58 -14.56
C LEU A 145 12.65 9.44 -13.10
N LEU A 146 12.24 8.39 -12.42
CA LEU A 146 12.61 8.15 -11.03
C LEU A 146 12.93 6.68 -10.82
N THR A 147 13.85 6.39 -9.91
CA THR A 147 13.97 5.10 -9.25
C THR A 147 12.95 5.00 -8.10
N VAL A 148 12.71 3.79 -7.57
CA VAL A 148 11.81 3.61 -6.42
C VAL A 148 12.23 4.44 -5.17
N PRO A 149 13.52 4.53 -4.80
CA PRO A 149 13.96 5.41 -3.72
C PRO A 149 13.70 6.90 -3.99
N GLU A 150 13.95 7.37 -5.22
CA GLU A 150 13.71 8.77 -5.60
C GLU A 150 12.21 9.10 -5.61
N LEU A 151 11.36 8.15 -6.01
CA LEU A 151 9.90 8.27 -5.88
C LEU A 151 9.48 8.46 -4.41
N ALA A 152 10.07 7.70 -3.49
CA ALA A 152 9.76 7.82 -2.06
C ALA A 152 10.17 9.21 -1.52
N GLU A 153 11.37 9.68 -1.87
CA GLU A 153 11.85 11.02 -1.50
C GLU A 153 10.97 12.13 -2.11
N ALA A 154 10.64 12.00 -3.40
CA ALA A 154 9.81 12.98 -4.10
C ALA A 154 8.39 13.06 -3.53
N ASN A 155 7.80 11.93 -3.13
CA ASN A 155 6.53 11.90 -2.41
C ASN A 155 6.63 12.58 -1.04
N ALA A 156 7.70 12.31 -0.27
CA ALA A 156 7.91 12.93 1.04
C ALA A 156 8.05 14.45 0.93
N ASN A 157 8.72 14.93 -0.12
CA ASN A 157 8.94 16.36 -0.36
C ASN A 157 7.79 17.06 -1.12
N GLY A 158 6.74 16.32 -1.51
CA GLY A 158 5.60 16.90 -2.25
C GLY A 158 5.92 17.37 -3.67
N THR A 159 6.96 16.82 -4.30
CA THR A 159 7.42 17.21 -5.65
C THR A 159 6.76 16.40 -6.77
N ILE A 160 5.81 15.53 -6.44
CA ILE A 160 4.98 14.76 -7.37
C ILE A 160 3.52 15.19 -7.22
N SER A 161 2.86 15.33 -8.36
CA SER A 161 1.48 15.77 -8.46
C SER A 161 0.69 14.95 -9.49
N TRP A 162 -0.61 15.22 -9.55
CA TRP A 162 -1.51 14.68 -10.56
C TRP A 162 -1.17 15.12 -11.99
N GLN A 163 -0.26 16.07 -12.17
CA GLN A 163 0.25 16.53 -13.47
C GLN A 163 1.52 15.80 -13.91
N ASP A 164 2.01 14.82 -13.13
CA ASP A 164 3.25 14.11 -13.43
C ASP A 164 2.99 12.72 -14.00
N ILE A 165 3.74 12.37 -15.04
CA ILE A 165 3.84 11.01 -15.60
C ILE A 165 5.06 10.38 -14.97
N LEU A 166 4.84 9.39 -14.09
CA LEU A 166 5.93 8.68 -13.44
C LEU A 166 6.45 7.59 -14.35
N VAL A 167 7.76 7.58 -14.56
CA VAL A 167 8.45 6.56 -15.33
C VAL A 167 9.51 5.93 -14.44
N LEU A 168 9.26 4.68 -14.05
CA LEU A 168 10.03 3.94 -13.06
C LEU A 168 10.78 2.80 -13.72
N ASP A 169 12.01 2.58 -13.29
CA ASP A 169 12.85 1.45 -13.71
C ASP A 169 12.26 0.11 -13.25
N VAL A 170 11.67 0.08 -12.05
CA VAL A 170 11.03 -1.10 -11.45
C VAL A 170 9.66 -0.72 -10.90
N THR A 171 8.75 -1.70 -10.84
CA THR A 171 7.43 -1.54 -10.23
C THR A 171 7.59 -1.30 -8.73
N PRO A 172 7.07 -0.18 -8.19
CA PRO A 172 7.11 0.07 -6.76
C PRO A 172 6.08 -0.81 -6.05
N PHE A 173 6.26 -0.99 -4.74
CA PHE A 173 5.28 -1.71 -3.92
C PHE A 173 3.90 -1.04 -3.93
N ASP A 174 3.86 0.29 -3.86
CA ASP A 174 2.63 1.09 -3.90
C ASP A 174 2.88 2.46 -4.53
N ILE A 175 1.81 3.10 -5.00
CA ILE A 175 1.78 4.49 -5.46
C ILE A 175 0.61 5.21 -4.79
N GLU A 176 0.92 6.01 -3.78
CA GLU A 176 -0.10 6.62 -2.93
C GLU A 176 -0.73 7.86 -3.56
N GLY A 177 0.07 8.77 -4.12
CA GLY A 177 -0.42 10.00 -4.76
C GLY A 177 -1.25 9.72 -6.01
N VAL A 178 -1.94 10.74 -6.53
CA VAL A 178 -2.57 10.69 -7.86
C VAL A 178 -1.57 11.20 -8.89
N GLN A 179 -1.44 10.51 -10.03
CA GLN A 179 -0.53 10.85 -11.12
C GLN A 179 -1.28 10.89 -12.45
N ALA A 180 -0.67 11.56 -13.44
CA ALA A 180 -1.19 11.59 -14.80
C ALA A 180 -1.09 10.22 -15.47
N ALA A 181 0.02 9.49 -15.25
CA ALA A 181 0.20 8.11 -15.67
C ALA A 181 1.35 7.44 -14.89
N VAL A 182 1.40 6.11 -14.92
CA VAL A 182 2.46 5.30 -14.30
C VAL A 182 3.02 4.34 -15.34
N ILE A 183 4.32 4.45 -15.62
CA ILE A 183 5.07 3.54 -16.50
C ILE A 183 6.11 2.81 -15.66
N THR A 184 6.15 1.48 -15.71
CA THR A 184 7.13 0.67 -14.99
C THR A 184 8.00 -0.15 -15.93
N GLY A 185 9.27 -0.36 -15.56
CA GLY A 185 10.23 -1.15 -16.34
C GLY A 185 10.26 -2.64 -15.99
N SER A 186 9.38 -3.07 -15.07
CA SER A 186 9.08 -4.47 -14.81
C SER A 186 7.58 -4.72 -14.92
N PRO A 187 7.15 -5.93 -15.33
CA PRO A 187 5.75 -6.31 -15.35
C PRO A 187 5.09 -6.20 -13.98
N GLN A 188 3.80 -5.88 -13.98
CA GLN A 188 2.98 -5.77 -12.77
C GLN A 188 2.00 -6.94 -12.71
N GLY A 189 1.74 -7.47 -11.51
CA GLY A 189 0.60 -8.36 -11.33
C GLY A 189 -0.72 -7.59 -11.46
N GLU A 190 -1.72 -8.16 -12.13
CA GLU A 190 -3.06 -7.53 -12.29
C GLU A 190 -3.72 -7.17 -10.96
N LEU A 191 -3.41 -7.91 -9.89
CA LEU A 191 -3.91 -7.69 -8.53
C LEU A 191 -2.91 -6.96 -7.62
N SER A 192 -1.83 -6.41 -8.18
CA SER A 192 -0.87 -5.60 -7.42
C SER A 192 -1.54 -4.31 -6.92
N HIS A 193 -0.97 -3.73 -5.85
CA HIS A 193 -1.45 -2.47 -5.30
C HIS A 193 -1.46 -1.35 -6.36
N VAL A 194 -0.39 -1.26 -7.16
CA VAL A 194 -0.26 -0.28 -8.25
C VAL A 194 -1.35 -0.47 -9.32
N ALA A 195 -1.53 -1.69 -9.80
CA ALA A 195 -2.54 -2.00 -10.83
C ALA A 195 -3.97 -1.68 -10.35
N LEU A 196 -4.33 -2.14 -9.14
CA LEU A 196 -5.66 -1.91 -8.58
C LEU A 196 -5.95 -0.43 -8.31
N ARG A 197 -4.98 0.33 -7.80
CA ARG A 197 -5.16 1.76 -7.53
C ARG A 197 -5.30 2.57 -8.82
N THR A 198 -4.42 2.34 -9.79
CA THR A 198 -4.47 3.05 -11.08
C THR A 198 -5.77 2.75 -11.83
N ALA A 199 -6.19 1.47 -11.88
CA ALA A 199 -7.47 1.07 -12.49
C ALA A 199 -8.67 1.74 -11.81
N ARG A 200 -8.71 1.80 -10.47
CA ARG A 200 -9.79 2.48 -9.73
C ARG A 200 -9.86 3.98 -9.99
N ARG A 201 -8.72 4.62 -10.27
CA ARG A 201 -8.63 6.05 -10.58
C ARG A 201 -8.85 6.35 -12.06
N GLY A 202 -8.79 5.33 -12.94
CA GLY A 202 -8.71 5.52 -14.38
C GLY A 202 -7.37 6.15 -14.83
N THR A 203 -6.32 6.02 -14.01
CA THR A 203 -4.98 6.52 -14.33
C THR A 203 -4.31 5.55 -15.31
N PRO A 204 -3.86 6.00 -16.50
CA PRO A 204 -3.10 5.16 -17.43
C PRO A 204 -1.90 4.49 -16.75
N ASN A 205 -1.78 3.17 -16.90
CA ASN A 205 -0.76 2.35 -16.28
C ASN A 205 -0.27 1.26 -17.23
N ALA A 206 1.03 1.17 -17.46
CA ALA A 206 1.63 0.14 -18.30
C ALA A 206 3.03 -0.26 -17.85
N PHE A 207 3.39 -1.49 -18.17
CA PHE A 207 4.76 -1.90 -18.29
C PHE A 207 5.29 -1.54 -19.68
N ILE A 208 6.47 -0.92 -19.75
CA ILE A 208 7.22 -0.64 -20.98
C ILE A 208 8.66 -1.08 -20.75
N ALA A 209 9.23 -1.87 -21.66
CA ALA A 209 10.64 -2.28 -21.56
C ALA A 209 11.58 -1.07 -21.70
N ASN A 210 12.62 -1.03 -20.84
CA ASN A 210 13.62 0.05 -20.77
C ASN A 210 12.98 1.46 -20.77
N PRO A 211 12.04 1.74 -19.86
CA PRO A 211 11.20 2.93 -19.96
C PRO A 211 11.99 4.21 -19.76
N HIS A 212 13.07 4.20 -18.96
CA HIS A 212 13.96 5.36 -18.83
C HIS A 212 14.64 5.71 -20.15
N GLU A 213 15.03 4.73 -20.97
CA GLU A 213 15.59 4.99 -22.30
C GLU A 213 14.54 5.54 -23.26
N VAL A 214 13.35 4.95 -23.26
CA VAL A 214 12.21 5.39 -24.09
C VAL A 214 11.80 6.82 -23.77
N PHE A 215 11.79 7.19 -22.48
CA PHE A 215 11.28 8.47 -22.01
C PHE A 215 12.37 9.53 -21.75
N ALA A 216 13.67 9.18 -21.80
CA ALA A 216 14.78 10.15 -21.69
C ALA A 216 14.64 11.40 -22.58
N PRO A 217 14.20 11.30 -23.85
CA PRO A 217 14.01 12.49 -24.69
C PRO A 217 12.93 13.46 -24.19
N TYR A 218 12.07 13.01 -23.28
CA TYR A 218 10.90 13.76 -22.79
C TYR A 218 11.03 14.16 -21.32
N GLU A 219 12.14 13.87 -20.65
CA GLU A 219 12.33 14.18 -19.23
C GLU A 219 12.04 15.67 -18.93
N ASN A 220 11.21 15.93 -17.92
CA ASN A 220 10.70 17.24 -17.51
C ASN A 220 9.85 17.99 -18.57
N GLN A 221 9.57 17.38 -19.73
CA GLN A 221 8.68 17.94 -20.74
C GLN A 221 7.23 17.53 -20.49
N LEU A 222 6.31 18.44 -20.80
CA LEU A 222 4.89 18.16 -20.85
C LEU A 222 4.58 17.37 -22.13
N ILE A 223 3.97 16.20 -21.98
CA ILE A 223 3.56 15.35 -23.11
C ILE A 223 2.08 14.97 -22.98
N ARG A 224 1.48 14.52 -24.09
CA ARG A 224 0.28 13.67 -24.06
C ARG A 224 0.71 12.22 -24.24
N LEU A 225 0.39 11.38 -23.27
CA LEU A 225 0.58 9.93 -23.33
C LEU A 225 -0.78 9.26 -23.57
N THR A 226 -0.83 8.34 -24.52
CA THR A 226 -1.98 7.45 -24.74
C THR A 226 -1.52 6.01 -24.65
N LEU A 227 -2.19 5.23 -23.80
CA LEU A 227 -2.00 3.79 -23.63
C LEU A 227 -3.24 3.08 -24.17
N ASP A 228 -3.06 2.22 -25.17
CA ASP A 228 -4.09 1.35 -25.75
C ASP A 228 -3.77 -0.12 -25.43
N GLU A 229 -4.64 -1.06 -25.76
CA GLU A 229 -4.45 -2.48 -25.37
C GLU A 229 -3.13 -3.10 -25.86
N ASN A 230 -2.61 -2.66 -27.01
CA ASN A 230 -1.46 -3.29 -27.67
C ASN A 230 -0.34 -2.30 -28.03
N GLU A 231 -0.57 -1.00 -27.92
CA GLU A 231 0.41 0.03 -28.27
C GLU A 231 0.26 1.28 -27.40
N TYR A 232 1.26 2.16 -27.45
CA TYR A 232 1.21 3.47 -26.81
C TYR A 232 1.73 4.55 -27.76
N SER A 233 1.31 5.80 -27.51
CA SER A 233 1.83 6.96 -28.23
C SER A 233 2.21 8.10 -27.29
N ILE A 234 3.31 8.77 -27.63
CA ILE A 234 3.82 9.95 -26.93
C ILE A 234 3.79 11.13 -27.90
N ASP A 235 3.02 12.16 -27.56
CA ASP A 235 2.98 13.41 -28.31
C ASP A 235 3.60 14.54 -27.47
N PRO A 236 4.86 14.95 -27.76
CA PRO A 236 5.50 16.05 -27.07
C PRO A 236 5.10 17.43 -27.61
N ASN A 237 4.37 17.51 -28.73
CA ASN A 237 4.00 18.77 -29.37
C ASN A 237 2.70 19.34 -28.78
N VAL A 238 2.66 19.44 -27.46
CA VAL A 238 1.50 19.90 -26.70
C VAL A 238 1.80 21.18 -25.95
N THR A 239 0.78 22.02 -25.81
CA THR A 239 0.85 23.26 -25.04
C THR A 239 0.24 23.07 -23.66
N LEU A 240 0.69 23.88 -22.70
CA LEU A 240 0.07 23.90 -21.36
C LEU A 240 -1.43 24.23 -21.43
N GLN A 241 -1.85 25.06 -22.38
CA GLN A 241 -3.27 25.39 -22.57
C GLN A 241 -4.10 24.16 -22.99
N GLN A 242 -3.56 23.30 -23.86
CA GLN A 242 -4.22 22.05 -24.24
C GLN A 242 -4.30 21.07 -23.07
N ALA A 243 -3.21 20.92 -22.31
CA ALA A 243 -3.21 20.09 -21.11
C ALA A 243 -4.23 20.60 -20.08
N GLN A 244 -4.27 21.91 -19.83
CA GLN A 244 -5.22 22.51 -18.89
C GLN A 244 -6.67 22.29 -19.32
N ALA A 245 -7.00 22.51 -20.59
CA ALA A 245 -8.34 22.26 -21.10
C ALA A 245 -8.74 20.79 -20.94
N TRP A 246 -7.83 19.85 -21.23
CA TRP A 246 -8.07 18.43 -21.03
C TRP A 246 -8.27 18.09 -19.55
N TRP A 247 -7.43 18.62 -18.66
CA TRP A 247 -7.55 18.40 -17.21
C TRP A 247 -8.84 18.97 -16.64
N ASP A 248 -9.28 20.14 -17.10
CA ASP A 248 -10.53 20.75 -16.65
C ASP A 248 -11.76 19.95 -17.12
N GLU A 249 -11.72 19.42 -18.35
CA GLU A 249 -12.79 18.58 -18.91
C GLU A 249 -12.86 17.20 -18.23
N ASN A 250 -11.70 16.62 -17.87
CA ASN A 250 -11.61 15.26 -17.31
C ASN A 250 -11.50 15.24 -15.78
N ARG A 251 -11.53 16.40 -15.11
CA ARG A 251 -11.47 16.47 -13.65
C ARG A 251 -12.72 15.79 -13.06
N PRO A 252 -12.56 14.75 -12.22
CA PRO A 252 -13.69 14.08 -11.60
C PRO A 252 -14.55 15.06 -10.80
N SER A 253 -15.86 15.01 -10.98
CA SER A 253 -16.80 15.72 -10.12
C SER A 253 -16.97 14.93 -8.83
N VAL A 254 -16.35 15.42 -7.76
CA VAL A 254 -16.56 14.88 -6.41
C VAL A 254 -17.70 15.70 -5.78
N PRO A 255 -18.81 15.09 -5.35
CA PRO A 255 -19.89 15.80 -4.70
C PRO A 255 -19.38 16.35 -3.38
N ASN A 256 -20.00 17.44 -2.94
CA ASN A 256 -19.72 17.96 -1.61
C ASN A 256 -20.00 16.88 -0.57
N PRO A 257 -19.09 16.69 0.40
CA PRO A 257 -19.34 15.76 1.50
C PRO A 257 -20.56 16.22 2.29
N LEU A 258 -21.22 15.25 2.94
CA LEU A 258 -22.34 15.55 3.82
C LEU A 258 -21.86 16.44 4.97
N PRO A 259 -22.60 17.49 5.35
CA PRO A 259 -22.19 18.36 6.45
C PRO A 259 -22.11 17.54 7.74
N PRO A 260 -21.02 17.67 8.53
CA PRO A 260 -20.89 16.94 9.77
C PRO A 260 -21.89 17.48 10.82
N ASN A 261 -22.42 16.59 11.64
CA ASN A 261 -23.22 16.93 12.80
C ASN A 261 -22.30 17.25 13.98
N LEU A 262 -22.10 18.55 14.22
CA LEU A 262 -21.19 19.07 15.24
C LEU A 262 -21.78 19.08 16.65
N GLU A 263 -23.07 18.78 16.81
CA GLU A 263 -23.78 18.82 18.10
C GLU A 263 -23.90 17.43 18.74
N TYR A 264 -23.61 16.37 17.99
CA TYR A 264 -23.82 15.00 18.43
C TYR A 264 -22.58 14.44 19.12
N THR A 265 -22.74 13.96 20.35
CA THR A 265 -21.62 13.63 21.27
C THR A 265 -21.55 12.16 21.68
N GLU A 266 -22.54 11.34 21.33
CA GLU A 266 -22.63 9.97 21.84
C GLU A 266 -21.71 8.98 21.11
N PHE A 267 -21.13 8.03 21.85
CA PHE A 267 -20.26 6.97 21.31
C PHE A 267 -21.05 5.72 20.92
N ASP A 268 -21.91 5.81 19.92
CA ASP A 268 -22.78 4.69 19.51
C ASP A 268 -21.99 3.43 19.18
N ASN A 269 -22.49 2.29 19.68
CA ASN A 269 -21.98 0.98 19.29
C ASN A 269 -22.40 0.71 17.84
N VAL A 270 -21.45 0.27 17.01
CA VAL A 270 -21.67 0.06 15.58
C VAL A 270 -22.78 -0.96 15.32
N LEU A 271 -22.93 -1.96 16.20
CA LEU A 271 -23.97 -2.99 16.11
C LEU A 271 -25.38 -2.46 16.37
N ASP A 272 -25.51 -1.37 17.13
CA ASP A 272 -26.78 -0.80 17.57
C ASP A 272 -27.21 0.40 16.70
N MET A 273 -26.38 0.80 15.73
CA MET A 273 -26.63 1.95 14.86
C MET A 273 -27.84 1.73 13.94
N ASN A 274 -28.69 2.75 13.82
CA ASN A 274 -29.81 2.72 12.89
C ASN A 274 -29.35 2.92 11.44
N ILE A 275 -29.31 1.83 10.66
CA ILE A 275 -28.87 1.85 9.26
C ILE A 275 -29.93 2.35 8.27
N SER A 276 -31.15 2.69 8.72
CA SER A 276 -32.23 3.14 7.82
C SER A 276 -31.91 4.48 7.14
N ASP A 277 -31.17 5.34 7.82
CA ASP A 277 -30.71 6.63 7.31
C ASP A 277 -29.18 6.69 7.30
N SER A 278 -28.60 6.35 6.16
CA SER A 278 -27.15 6.39 5.97
C SER A 278 -26.58 7.80 6.06
N SER A 279 -27.37 8.83 5.75
CA SER A 279 -26.88 10.20 5.70
C SER A 279 -26.65 10.76 7.10
N ASP A 280 -27.51 10.42 8.04
CA ASP A 280 -27.35 10.76 9.46
C ASP A 280 -26.12 10.09 10.07
N LEU A 281 -25.91 8.78 9.81
CA LEU A 281 -24.71 8.08 10.29
C LEU A 281 -23.41 8.65 9.70
N VAL A 282 -23.40 8.92 8.39
CA VAL A 282 -22.23 9.54 7.74
C VAL A 282 -22.00 10.95 8.29
N GLY A 283 -23.06 11.72 8.53
CA GLY A 283 -22.96 13.05 9.14
C GLY A 283 -22.43 13.02 10.58
N LYS A 284 -22.67 11.95 11.34
CA LYS A 284 -22.17 11.82 12.72
C LYS A 284 -20.76 11.25 12.81
N PHE A 285 -20.48 10.19 12.04
CA PHE A 285 -19.30 9.32 12.23
C PHE A 285 -18.49 9.03 10.95
N GLY A 286 -18.91 9.53 9.79
CA GLY A 286 -18.24 9.31 8.52
C GLY A 286 -18.57 7.99 7.80
N GLY A 287 -18.00 7.82 6.61
CA GLY A 287 -18.30 6.75 5.67
C GLY A 287 -17.95 5.34 6.16
N LYS A 288 -16.79 5.17 6.79
CA LYS A 288 -16.32 3.85 7.26
C LYS A 288 -17.19 3.31 8.39
N VAL A 289 -17.56 4.15 9.35
CA VAL A 289 -18.44 3.75 10.46
C VAL A 289 -19.83 3.39 9.94
N ALA A 290 -20.41 4.24 9.09
CA ALA A 290 -21.71 3.96 8.47
C ALA A 290 -21.69 2.69 7.60
N GLY A 291 -20.61 2.49 6.84
CA GLY A 291 -20.38 1.31 6.01
C GLY A 291 -20.22 0.03 6.85
N LEU A 292 -19.47 0.10 7.96
CA LEU A 292 -19.29 -1.01 8.89
C LEU A 292 -20.62 -1.39 9.57
N ALA A 293 -21.39 -0.41 10.04
CA ALA A 293 -22.72 -0.63 10.60
C ALA A 293 -23.65 -1.34 9.60
N ARG A 294 -23.64 -0.89 8.33
CA ARG A 294 -24.37 -1.56 7.26
C ARG A 294 -23.87 -2.98 7.02
N MET A 295 -22.56 -3.19 6.98
CA MET A 295 -21.98 -4.52 6.78
C MET A 295 -22.41 -5.49 7.88
N TYR A 296 -22.38 -5.05 9.14
CA TYR A 296 -22.78 -5.86 10.28
C TYR A 296 -24.25 -6.30 10.25
N SER A 297 -25.14 -5.57 9.56
CA SER A 297 -26.54 -5.97 9.39
C SER A 297 -26.76 -7.30 8.65
N PHE A 298 -25.77 -7.75 7.87
CA PHE A 298 -25.83 -9.00 7.11
C PHE A 298 -24.62 -9.92 7.33
N LEU A 299 -23.61 -9.47 8.08
CA LEU A 299 -22.45 -10.28 8.42
C LEU A 299 -22.80 -11.27 9.54
N PRO A 300 -22.34 -12.55 9.49
CA PRO A 300 -22.54 -13.49 10.59
C PRO A 300 -21.98 -12.96 11.92
N ALA A 301 -22.64 -13.26 13.03
CA ALA A 301 -22.30 -12.72 14.36
C ALA A 301 -20.86 -13.05 14.78
N GLU A 302 -20.35 -14.22 14.39
CA GLU A 302 -18.98 -14.65 14.63
C GLU A 302 -17.91 -13.79 13.94
N ASN A 303 -18.30 -13.03 12.91
CA ASN A 303 -17.42 -12.14 12.15
C ASN A 303 -17.64 -10.65 12.52
N GLN A 304 -18.55 -10.36 13.45
CA GLN A 304 -18.80 -9.01 13.94
C GLN A 304 -17.87 -8.72 15.12
N ILE A 305 -17.01 -7.70 14.98
CA ILE A 305 -16.09 -7.28 16.04
C ILE A 305 -16.69 -6.08 16.78
N PRO A 306 -16.69 -6.06 18.13
CA PRO A 306 -17.15 -4.90 18.90
C PRO A 306 -16.46 -3.62 18.44
N ALA A 307 -17.23 -2.56 18.22
CA ALA A 307 -16.74 -1.27 17.75
C ALA A 307 -17.73 -0.16 18.13
N PHE A 308 -17.24 1.07 18.24
CA PHE A 308 -18.09 2.25 18.42
C PHE A 308 -17.57 3.42 17.59
N GLY A 309 -18.46 4.36 17.26
CA GLY A 309 -18.12 5.59 16.54
C GLY A 309 -17.70 6.72 17.49
N ILE A 310 -16.69 7.50 17.10
CA ILE A 310 -16.36 8.80 17.73
C ILE A 310 -16.93 9.90 16.83
N PRO A 311 -17.86 10.74 17.32
CA PRO A 311 -18.48 11.78 16.50
C PRO A 311 -17.54 12.88 16.02
N PHE A 312 -17.90 13.55 14.92
CA PHE A 312 -17.19 14.74 14.42
C PHE A 312 -17.13 15.92 15.40
N HIS A 313 -18.08 15.99 16.33
CA HIS A 313 -18.11 17.00 17.41
C HIS A 313 -16.73 17.16 18.06
N TYR A 314 -16.10 16.04 18.46
CA TYR A 314 -14.82 16.08 19.18
C TYR A 314 -13.64 16.54 18.32
N TYR A 315 -13.67 16.26 17.02
CA TYR A 315 -12.68 16.82 16.10
C TYR A 315 -12.88 18.34 15.95
N HIS A 316 -14.12 18.79 15.81
CA HIS A 316 -14.43 20.22 15.71
C HIS A 316 -14.03 21.00 16.97
N GLU A 317 -14.34 20.49 18.17
CA GLU A 317 -13.87 21.08 19.43
C GLU A 317 -12.35 21.12 19.50
N PHE A 318 -11.67 20.04 19.10
CA PHE A 318 -10.21 20.01 19.06
C PHE A 318 -9.63 21.12 18.14
N MET A 319 -10.21 21.33 16.96
CA MET A 319 -9.74 22.32 15.99
C MET A 319 -10.04 23.77 16.40
N THR A 320 -11.10 24.00 17.17
CA THR A 320 -11.49 25.34 17.65
C THR A 320 -10.84 25.71 18.98
N ALA A 321 -10.51 24.73 19.83
CA ALA A 321 -9.88 24.95 21.13
C ALA A 321 -8.36 25.10 21.05
N ASN A 322 -7.71 24.39 20.12
CA ASN A 322 -6.26 24.46 19.95
C ASN A 322 -5.85 25.67 19.12
N THR A 323 -4.73 26.29 19.51
CA THR A 323 -4.23 27.51 18.87
C THR A 323 -2.76 27.37 18.46
N LEU A 324 -2.35 28.18 17.49
CA LEU A 324 -0.96 28.36 17.10
C LEU A 324 -0.69 29.83 16.80
N THR A 325 0.57 30.23 16.87
CA THR A 325 0.98 31.58 16.53
C THR A 325 1.49 31.62 15.09
N ILE A 326 0.86 32.46 14.26
CA ILE A 326 1.32 32.75 12.89
C ILE A 326 1.86 34.16 12.77
N ARG A 327 2.63 34.40 11.70
CA ARG A 327 3.05 35.74 11.32
C ARG A 327 2.03 36.34 10.34
N GLU A 328 1.52 37.52 10.65
CA GLU A 328 0.69 38.32 9.76
C GLU A 328 1.38 39.66 9.51
N GLY A 329 1.95 39.85 8.32
CA GLY A 329 2.81 40.99 8.03
C GLY A 329 4.07 40.98 8.90
N GLU A 330 4.22 42.02 9.73
CA GLU A 330 5.31 42.18 10.71
C GLU A 330 4.92 41.70 12.12
N ASP A 331 3.63 41.43 12.36
CA ASP A 331 3.11 41.05 13.67
C ASP A 331 2.96 39.53 13.81
N PHE A 332 2.82 39.07 15.05
CA PHE A 332 2.48 37.70 15.38
C PHE A 332 1.11 37.65 16.04
N VAL A 333 0.22 36.82 15.50
CA VAL A 333 -1.14 36.63 16.01
C VAL A 333 -1.36 35.18 16.40
N THR A 334 -2.11 34.98 17.48
CA THR A 334 -2.56 33.65 17.90
C THR A 334 -3.93 33.39 17.29
N VAL A 335 -4.02 32.31 16.52
CA VAL A 335 -5.23 31.86 15.84
C VAL A 335 -5.54 30.43 16.23
N THR A 336 -6.80 30.02 16.13
CA THR A 336 -7.20 28.63 16.27
C THR A 336 -6.67 27.78 15.10
N PHE A 337 -6.61 26.47 15.27
CA PHE A 337 -6.25 25.57 14.16
C PHE A 337 -7.23 25.70 12.99
N GLN A 338 -8.52 25.89 13.27
CA GLN A 338 -9.51 26.14 12.24
C GLN A 338 -9.23 27.41 11.44
N GLU A 339 -9.05 28.55 12.10
CA GLU A 339 -8.75 29.83 11.43
C GLU A 339 -7.45 29.76 10.62
N TYR A 340 -6.43 29.08 11.15
CA TYR A 340 -5.18 28.84 10.44
C TYR A 340 -5.40 28.10 9.11
N LEU A 341 -6.18 27.03 9.13
CA LEU A 341 -6.47 26.24 7.94
C LEU A 341 -7.33 26.98 6.92
N GLU A 342 -8.33 27.72 7.38
CA GLU A 342 -9.12 28.60 6.51
C GLU A 342 -8.21 29.60 5.78
N SER A 343 -7.25 30.20 6.49
CA SER A 343 -6.27 31.10 5.87
C SER A 343 -5.34 30.41 4.87
N LEU A 344 -4.92 29.16 5.14
CA LEU A 344 -4.11 28.37 4.22
C LEU A 344 -4.88 28.00 2.96
N LEU A 345 -6.15 27.62 3.09
CA LEU A 345 -6.98 27.21 1.96
C LEU A 345 -7.29 28.40 1.03
N GLU A 346 -7.27 29.63 1.53
CA GLU A 346 -7.42 30.86 0.75
C GLU A 346 -6.11 31.39 0.15
N ASP A 347 -4.94 30.92 0.62
CA ASP A 347 -3.61 31.35 0.13
C ASP A 347 -3.36 30.87 -1.32
N PRO A 348 -3.22 31.77 -2.31
CA PRO A 348 -2.95 31.40 -3.70
C PRO A 348 -1.65 30.61 -3.88
N VAL A 349 -0.65 30.83 -3.02
CA VAL A 349 0.60 30.05 -3.04
C VAL A 349 0.33 28.63 -2.59
N PHE A 350 -0.45 28.44 -1.51
CA PHE A 350 -0.87 27.11 -1.08
C PHE A 350 -1.68 26.38 -2.15
N GLN A 351 -2.53 27.07 -2.91
CA GLN A 351 -3.30 26.48 -4.02
C GLN A 351 -2.46 26.17 -5.27
N GLY A 352 -1.43 26.99 -5.54
CA GLY A 352 -0.64 26.90 -6.77
C GLY A 352 0.69 26.12 -6.65
N ASP A 353 1.28 26.05 -5.46
CA ASP A 353 2.61 25.50 -5.22
C ASP A 353 2.54 24.23 -4.34
N PRO A 354 2.80 23.03 -4.90
CA PRO A 354 2.70 21.78 -4.17
C PRO A 354 3.80 21.61 -3.11
N GLU A 355 5.02 22.13 -3.32
CA GLU A 355 6.11 22.03 -2.36
C GLU A 355 5.83 22.90 -1.12
N TYR A 356 5.37 24.14 -1.36
CA TYR A 356 4.92 25.01 -0.29
C TYR A 356 3.75 24.40 0.47
N ARG A 357 2.76 23.82 -0.23
CA ARG A 357 1.64 23.10 0.38
C ARG A 357 2.12 21.95 1.27
N ALA A 358 3.00 21.09 0.75
CA ALA A 358 3.54 19.94 1.48
C ALA A 358 4.23 20.38 2.78
N SER A 359 5.09 21.41 2.70
CA SER A 359 5.78 21.96 3.87
C SER A 359 4.82 22.55 4.90
N ARG A 360 3.81 23.33 4.48
CA ARG A 360 2.82 23.91 5.41
C ARG A 360 1.95 22.85 6.08
N LEU A 361 1.54 21.82 5.35
CA LEU A 361 0.79 20.69 5.89
C LEU A 361 1.63 19.86 6.85
N GLU A 362 2.90 19.59 6.53
CA GLU A 362 3.82 18.88 7.43
C GLU A 362 4.05 19.66 8.73
N GLY A 363 4.32 20.96 8.63
CA GLY A 363 4.46 21.83 9.80
C GLY A 363 3.21 21.81 10.68
N PHE A 364 2.02 21.82 10.06
CA PHE A 364 0.76 21.75 10.78
C PHE A 364 0.53 20.40 11.47
N ARG A 365 0.78 19.27 10.79
CA ARG A 365 0.72 17.93 11.40
C ARG A 365 1.66 17.81 12.59
N ASN A 366 2.89 18.31 12.45
CA ASN A 366 3.86 18.32 13.55
C ASN A 366 3.38 19.14 14.76
N ILE A 367 2.65 20.23 14.54
CA ILE A 367 2.03 21.01 15.63
C ILE A 367 0.91 20.21 16.29
N ILE A 368 0.03 19.58 15.52
CA ILE A 368 -1.03 18.70 16.05
C ILE A 368 -0.40 17.60 16.90
N GLU A 369 0.58 16.86 16.38
CA GLU A 369 1.14 15.69 17.06
C GLU A 369 1.91 16.06 18.33
N ASN A 370 2.64 17.17 18.33
CA ASN A 370 3.59 17.47 19.40
C ASN A 370 3.17 18.60 20.36
N ARG A 371 2.17 19.42 20.01
CA ARG A 371 1.84 20.64 20.78
C ARG A 371 0.37 20.85 21.07
N SER A 372 -0.51 20.08 20.42
CA SER A 372 -1.94 20.19 20.71
C SER A 372 -2.32 19.50 22.02
N VAL A 373 -3.45 19.92 22.57
CA VAL A 373 -4.06 19.37 23.76
C VAL A 373 -5.36 18.69 23.37
N VAL A 374 -5.51 17.43 23.79
CA VAL A 374 -6.78 16.69 23.73
C VAL A 374 -7.53 16.96 25.03
N ASP A 375 -8.84 17.18 24.96
CA ASP A 375 -9.67 17.39 26.16
C ASP A 375 -9.58 16.16 27.11
N PRO A 376 -9.11 16.34 28.36
CA PRO A 376 -9.06 15.25 29.33
C PRO A 376 -10.42 14.59 29.61
N ASN A 377 -11.52 15.31 29.45
CA ASN A 377 -12.87 14.74 29.61
C ASN A 377 -13.19 13.74 28.50
N LEU A 378 -12.83 14.06 27.25
CA LEU A 378 -12.94 13.14 26.12
C LEU A 378 -12.09 11.88 26.36
N VAL A 379 -10.84 12.05 26.80
CA VAL A 379 -9.96 10.92 27.12
C VAL A 379 -10.59 10.00 28.15
N THR A 380 -11.07 10.55 29.26
CA THR A 380 -11.73 9.80 30.34
C THR A 380 -12.98 9.07 29.84
N ALA A 381 -13.78 9.72 29.00
CA ALA A 381 -14.98 9.14 28.40
C ALA A 381 -14.63 7.99 27.44
N LEU A 382 -13.55 8.11 26.67
CA LEU A 382 -13.06 7.05 25.78
C LEU A 382 -12.50 5.85 26.55
N ILE A 383 -11.73 6.05 27.63
CA ILE A 383 -11.27 4.96 28.50
C ILE A 383 -12.47 4.16 29.01
N SER A 384 -13.45 4.86 29.58
CA SER A 384 -14.68 4.26 30.12
C SER A 384 -15.46 3.51 29.05
N ARG A 385 -15.55 4.08 27.83
CA ARG A 385 -16.26 3.45 26.72
C ARG A 385 -15.52 2.22 26.18
N ILE A 386 -14.19 2.27 26.09
CA ILE A 386 -13.35 1.14 25.69
C ILE A 386 -13.50 -0.01 26.69
N GLU A 387 -13.41 0.27 27.98
CA GLU A 387 -13.62 -0.75 29.02
C GLU A 387 -15.03 -1.35 28.92
N GLN A 388 -16.06 -0.52 28.70
CA GLN A 388 -17.44 -1.00 28.54
C GLN A 388 -17.63 -1.92 27.33
N VAL A 389 -17.03 -1.59 26.17
CA VAL A 389 -17.23 -2.31 24.91
C VAL A 389 -16.35 -3.55 24.80
N TYR A 390 -15.11 -3.47 25.30
CA TYR A 390 -14.10 -4.52 25.16
C TYR A 390 -13.83 -5.30 26.45
N GLY A 391 -14.39 -4.86 27.58
CA GLY A 391 -14.36 -5.56 28.87
C GLY A 391 -13.11 -5.32 29.72
N SER A 392 -12.10 -4.61 29.21
CA SER A 392 -10.87 -4.30 29.94
C SER A 392 -10.10 -3.15 29.30
N THR A 393 -9.49 -2.31 30.14
CA THR A 393 -8.53 -1.27 29.77
C THR A 393 -7.20 -1.83 29.26
N SER A 394 -6.88 -3.10 29.54
CA SER A 394 -5.68 -3.78 29.02
C SER A 394 -5.90 -4.39 27.62
N THR A 395 -7.07 -4.17 27.00
CA THR A 395 -7.33 -4.60 25.63
C THR A 395 -6.80 -3.56 24.65
N MET A 396 -5.91 -4.00 23.76
CA MET A 396 -5.45 -3.14 22.67
C MET A 396 -6.57 -2.94 21.64
N VAL A 397 -6.92 -1.69 21.38
CA VAL A 397 -7.94 -1.31 20.38
C VAL A 397 -7.30 -0.57 19.22
N ARG A 398 -8.00 -0.47 18.08
CA ARG A 398 -7.49 0.23 16.90
C ARG A 398 -8.36 1.44 16.57
N PHE A 399 -7.76 2.63 16.62
CA PHE A 399 -8.39 3.87 16.19
C PHE A 399 -8.22 3.98 14.67
N ARG A 400 -9.33 4.16 13.97
CA ARG A 400 -9.38 4.29 12.51
C ARG A 400 -10.09 5.58 12.14
N SER A 401 -9.49 6.34 11.23
CA SER A 401 -10.13 7.49 10.60
C SER A 401 -11.40 7.07 9.86
N SER A 402 -12.40 7.95 9.86
CA SER A 402 -13.66 7.81 9.14
C SER A 402 -14.15 9.21 8.76
N SER A 403 -13.80 9.68 7.56
CA SER A 403 -14.24 11.02 7.10
C SER A 403 -15.63 10.96 6.47
N ASN A 404 -16.29 12.11 6.35
CA ASN A 404 -17.56 12.29 5.65
C ASN A 404 -17.41 12.38 4.13
N SER A 405 -16.17 12.33 3.63
CA SER A 405 -15.84 12.25 2.20
C SER A 405 -15.48 10.84 1.76
N GLU A 406 -14.94 10.01 2.67
CA GLU A 406 -14.51 8.63 2.41
C GLU A 406 -15.65 7.67 2.10
N ASP A 407 -15.31 6.58 1.40
CA ASP A 407 -16.20 5.48 1.04
C ASP A 407 -17.50 5.90 0.31
N ALA A 408 -17.49 7.07 -0.32
CA ALA A 408 -18.46 7.40 -1.34
C ALA A 408 -18.20 6.56 -2.59
N LEU A 409 -19.26 6.21 -3.34
CA LEU A 409 -19.14 5.42 -4.58
C LEU A 409 -18.14 6.02 -5.59
N ILE A 410 -17.97 7.34 -5.55
CA ILE A 410 -17.12 8.11 -6.44
C ILE A 410 -15.85 8.64 -5.77
N PHE A 411 -15.67 8.39 -4.47
CA PHE A 411 -14.45 8.71 -3.72
C PHE A 411 -14.29 7.73 -2.55
N ASN A 412 -13.40 6.75 -2.68
CA ASN A 412 -13.17 5.77 -1.60
C ASN A 412 -12.21 6.27 -0.50
N GLY A 413 -11.29 7.18 -0.83
CA GLY A 413 -10.26 7.70 0.10
C GLY A 413 -9.33 6.63 0.71
N ALA A 414 -9.20 5.47 0.08
CA ALA A 414 -8.40 4.36 0.62
C ALA A 414 -6.90 4.71 0.72
N GLY A 415 -6.38 4.71 1.95
CA GLY A 415 -4.96 4.97 2.24
C GLY A 415 -4.60 6.45 2.37
N LEU A 416 -5.58 7.36 2.42
CA LEU A 416 -5.31 8.80 2.63
C LEU A 416 -4.92 9.09 4.07
N TYR A 417 -5.65 8.50 5.01
CA TYR A 417 -5.53 8.75 6.43
C TYR A 417 -4.91 7.58 7.18
N ASP A 418 -4.43 7.86 8.39
CA ASP A 418 -3.72 6.90 9.21
C ASP A 418 -4.64 6.21 10.21
N SER A 419 -4.19 5.05 10.69
CA SER A 419 -4.83 4.31 11.78
C SER A 419 -3.75 3.84 12.75
N THR A 420 -4.10 3.73 14.03
CA THR A 420 -3.13 3.33 15.05
C THR A 420 -3.77 2.47 16.12
N SER A 421 -2.95 1.60 16.71
CA SER A 421 -3.31 0.90 17.94
C SER A 421 -3.23 1.83 19.15
N VAL A 422 -4.04 1.52 20.16
CA VAL A 422 -4.23 2.23 21.43
C VAL A 422 -4.28 1.23 22.57
N CYS A 423 -3.61 1.57 23.66
CA CYS A 423 -3.70 0.89 24.94
C CYS A 423 -4.21 1.88 26.00
N PRO A 424 -5.42 1.69 26.57
CA PRO A 424 -5.91 2.55 27.64
C PRO A 424 -5.04 2.57 28.89
N GLU A 425 -4.36 1.46 29.25
CA GLU A 425 -3.44 1.44 30.39
C GLU A 425 -2.28 2.42 30.23
N ASP A 426 -1.75 2.59 29.01
CA ASP A 426 -0.68 3.56 28.73
C ASP A 426 -1.15 5.01 28.96
N THR A 427 -2.45 5.30 28.89
CA THR A 427 -2.96 6.62 29.29
C THR A 427 -3.13 6.73 30.81
N LEU A 428 -3.34 5.60 31.50
CA LEU A 428 -3.68 5.57 32.93
C LEU A 428 -2.46 5.55 33.86
N ASP A 429 -1.31 5.06 33.40
CA ASP A 429 -0.06 5.07 34.17
C ASP A 429 0.50 6.48 34.40
N GLY A 430 0.17 7.41 33.50
CA GLY A 430 0.50 8.82 33.59
C GLY A 430 1.95 9.15 33.22
N ASP A 431 2.62 8.31 32.43
CA ASP A 431 3.94 8.62 31.89
C ASP A 431 4.02 8.51 30.34
N GLU A 432 5.23 8.41 29.80
CA GLU A 432 5.50 8.26 28.35
C GLU A 432 6.61 7.20 28.13
N LEU A 433 6.85 6.35 29.14
CA LEU A 433 7.94 5.40 29.22
C LEU A 433 7.41 4.01 28.86
N GLY A 434 7.53 3.68 27.57
CA GLY A 434 7.20 2.33 27.12
C GLY A 434 8.13 1.24 27.71
N PRO A 435 7.84 -0.04 27.40
CA PRO A 435 6.95 -0.49 26.35
C PRO A 435 5.46 -0.41 26.71
N SER A 436 4.60 -0.43 25.69
CA SER A 436 3.13 -0.43 25.88
C SER A 436 2.67 -1.56 26.80
N HIS A 437 1.82 -1.25 27.78
CA HIS A 437 1.25 -2.19 28.74
C HIS A 437 0.42 -3.30 28.08
N CYS A 438 -0.26 -2.99 26.97
CA CYS A 438 -1.07 -3.96 26.25
C CYS A 438 -0.25 -4.84 25.30
N PHE A 439 1.00 -4.46 24.97
CA PHE A 439 1.87 -5.24 24.09
C PHE A 439 3.35 -4.88 24.29
N SER A 440 4.07 -5.74 25.02
CA SER A 440 5.49 -5.53 25.36
C SER A 440 6.45 -5.53 24.17
N GLY A 441 6.02 -5.94 22.98
CA GLY A 441 6.80 -5.86 21.74
C GLY A 441 6.75 -4.49 21.06
N GLN A 442 6.01 -3.53 21.63
CA GLN A 442 6.01 -2.14 21.19
C GLN A 442 6.75 -1.28 22.21
N ASP A 443 7.89 -0.73 21.79
CA ASP A 443 8.78 0.04 22.67
C ASP A 443 8.17 1.38 23.13
N ASP A 444 7.30 1.98 22.32
CA ASP A 444 6.63 3.24 22.66
C ASP A 444 5.22 3.00 23.21
N GLU A 445 4.79 3.87 24.12
CA GLU A 445 3.41 3.90 24.55
C GLU A 445 2.39 4.20 23.43
N ARG A 446 1.18 3.73 23.68
CA ARG A 446 0.03 3.80 22.77
C ARG A 446 -1.15 4.52 23.43
N THR A 447 -0.90 5.65 24.06
CA THR A 447 -1.92 6.49 24.70
C THR A 447 -3.05 6.92 23.74
N ILE A 448 -4.24 7.18 24.29
CA ILE A 448 -5.42 7.67 23.57
C ILE A 448 -5.15 9.04 22.95
N GLU A 449 -4.49 9.94 23.68
CA GLU A 449 -4.17 11.29 23.26
C GLU A 449 -3.26 11.28 22.03
N ARG A 450 -2.23 10.42 22.06
CA ARG A 450 -1.33 10.22 20.92
C ARG A 450 -2.12 9.73 19.71
N ALA A 451 -3.05 8.81 19.90
CA ALA A 451 -3.82 8.25 18.81
C ALA A 451 -4.82 9.23 18.20
N LEU A 452 -5.53 10.01 19.01
CA LEU A 452 -6.41 11.07 18.52
C LEU A 452 -5.61 12.10 17.72
N ARG A 453 -4.48 12.58 18.25
CA ARG A 453 -3.58 13.50 17.55
C ARG A 453 -3.13 12.94 16.20
N LYS A 454 -2.65 11.70 16.16
CA LYS A 454 -2.18 11.05 14.92
C LYS A 454 -3.29 10.86 13.89
N VAL A 455 -4.45 10.36 14.30
CA VAL A 455 -5.59 10.14 13.39
C VAL A 455 -6.11 11.48 12.85
N TRP A 456 -6.26 12.48 13.70
CA TRP A 456 -6.72 13.81 13.29
C TRP A 456 -5.70 14.58 12.45
N ALA A 457 -4.41 14.48 12.76
CA ALA A 457 -3.33 15.03 11.92
C ALA A 457 -3.35 14.43 10.51
N SER A 458 -3.67 13.13 10.39
CA SER A 458 -3.65 12.43 9.10
C SER A 458 -4.66 12.96 8.09
N LEU A 459 -5.72 13.67 8.52
CA LEU A 459 -6.62 14.39 7.62
C LEU A 459 -5.89 15.44 6.76
N TRP A 460 -4.75 15.91 7.25
CA TRP A 460 -3.89 16.92 6.63
C TRP A 460 -2.60 16.31 6.07
N ASN A 461 -2.60 15.01 5.78
CA ASN A 461 -1.55 14.39 4.98
C ASN A 461 -1.51 15.02 3.59
N PHE A 462 -0.35 15.17 2.97
CA PHE A 462 -0.27 15.78 1.63
C PHE A 462 -1.07 15.00 0.55
N ARG A 463 -1.18 13.68 0.73
CA ARG A 463 -1.96 12.79 -0.15
C ARG A 463 -3.47 12.91 0.05
N ALA A 464 -3.92 13.34 1.22
CA ALA A 464 -5.32 13.52 1.60
C ALA A 464 -5.87 14.83 1.02
#